data_AF-A0A4Y5Z0W2-F1
#
_entry.id   AF-A0A4Y5Z0W2-F1
#
_cell.length_a   1.000
_cell.length_b   1.000
_cell.length_c   1.000
_cell.angle_alpha   90.00
_cell.angle_beta   90.00
_cell.angle_gamma   90.00
#
_symmetry.space_group_name_H-M   'P 1'
#
loop_
_entity.id
_entity.type
_entity.pdbx_description
1 polymer ?
#
loop_
_entity_poly.entity_id
_entity_poly.type
_entity_poly.pdbx_seq_one_letter_code
_entity_poly.pdbx_strand_id
1 'polypeptide(L)'
;MKTGQRMACVLIAAGMGLASGSATAEVLGPGYSLEVGQRLYSVTHDYYASLDADGDFVIYRSNGTRGWSTGTRGSGAVRATMQRDGKFTLVNAAGQRVWSTPTRGRHRLFGIGSWGTAMVINARKWKPRDKKAEPFVDEILMRRGKLDWQSTAFDSPAIRRGQAGAKDAAKAAKSKRLRRQRTGH
;
A
#
# COMPACT_ATOMS: atom_id res chain seq x y z
N MET A 1 29.94 0.66 7.93
CA MET A 1 29.06 -0.46 8.33
C MET A 1 28.44 -1.03 7.06
N LYS A 2 28.74 -2.30 6.76
CA LYS A 2 28.34 -3.00 5.54
C LYS A 2 26.90 -3.49 5.69
N THR A 3 25.96 -2.97 4.91
CA THR A 3 24.62 -3.55 4.82
C THR A 3 24.45 -4.12 3.41
N GLY A 4 25.07 -5.28 3.21
CA GLY A 4 24.79 -6.15 2.07
C GLY A 4 23.56 -6.97 2.38
N GLN A 5 22.42 -6.57 1.82
CA GLN A 5 21.31 -7.43 1.35
C GLN A 5 20.23 -6.49 0.79
N ARG A 6 20.32 -6.18 -0.50
CA ARG A 6 19.27 -5.57 -1.32
C ARG A 6 18.77 -6.64 -2.29
N MET A 7 18.04 -7.61 -1.74
CA MET A 7 17.32 -8.71 -2.42
C MET A 7 16.06 -8.89 -1.55
N ALA A 8 14.83 -8.94 -2.05
CA ALA A 8 14.43 -9.47 -3.35
C ALA A 8 13.10 -8.85 -3.83
N CYS A 9 13.01 -8.61 -5.15
CA CYS A 9 11.81 -8.91 -5.90
C CYS A 9 11.42 -10.37 -5.64
N VAL A 10 10.48 -10.62 -4.73
CA VAL A 10 9.59 -11.78 -4.85
C VAL A 10 8.24 -11.22 -5.25
N LEU A 11 8.11 -10.98 -6.54
CA LEU A 11 6.86 -10.59 -7.15
C LEU A 11 6.31 -11.82 -7.86
N ILE A 12 5.14 -12.28 -7.44
CA ILE A 12 4.41 -13.28 -8.21
C ILE A 12 3.99 -12.58 -9.50
N ALA A 13 4.72 -12.85 -10.59
CA ALA A 13 4.15 -12.69 -11.93
C ALA A 13 2.88 -13.54 -11.93
N ALA A 14 1.73 -12.94 -12.27
CA ALA A 14 0.44 -13.61 -12.21
C ALA A 14 0.50 -14.97 -12.94
N GLY A 15 0.73 -16.08 -12.19
CA GLY A 15 0.95 -17.38 -12.81
C GLY A 15 1.73 -18.47 -12.08
N MET A 16 2.35 -18.29 -10.90
CA MET A 16 3.13 -19.42 -10.31
C MET A 16 3.03 -19.55 -8.78
N GLY A 17 2.60 -20.76 -8.39
CA GLY A 17 2.74 -21.51 -7.13
C GLY A 17 3.10 -20.84 -5.80
N LEU A 18 2.41 -21.31 -4.75
CA LEU A 18 2.59 -20.99 -3.33
C LEU A 18 4.06 -20.96 -2.90
N ALA A 19 4.60 -19.76 -2.73
CA ALA A 19 5.70 -19.50 -1.82
C ALA A 19 5.13 -18.69 -0.65
N SER A 20 4.91 -19.36 0.48
CA SER A 20 4.59 -18.71 1.77
C SER A 20 5.84 -18.05 2.33
N GLY A 21 6.31 -17.01 1.65
CA GLY A 21 7.31 -16.08 2.13
C GLY A 21 6.64 -14.71 2.31
N SER A 22 6.89 -14.05 3.43
CA SER A 22 6.55 -12.63 3.60
C SER A 22 7.42 -11.82 2.64
N ALA A 23 6.98 -11.69 1.38
CA ALA A 23 7.68 -10.92 0.37
C ALA A 23 7.54 -9.42 0.69
N THR A 24 8.68 -8.76 0.84
CA THR A 24 8.78 -7.30 0.98
C THR A 24 9.10 -6.72 -0.38
N ALA A 25 8.17 -6.01 -0.99
CA ALA A 25 8.43 -5.23 -2.21
C ALA A 25 8.68 -3.76 -1.84
N GLU A 26 9.48 -3.07 -2.66
CA GLU A 26 9.76 -1.63 -2.51
C GLU A 26 8.91 -0.80 -3.51
N VAL A 27 8.65 -1.34 -4.71
CA VAL A 27 7.77 -0.76 -5.76
C VAL A 27 7.09 -1.89 -6.55
N LEU A 28 5.85 -1.67 -6.99
CA LEU A 28 5.14 -2.55 -7.94
C LEU A 28 5.31 -2.04 -9.38
N GLY A 29 5.94 -2.87 -10.21
CA GLY A 29 6.03 -2.64 -11.65
C GLY A 29 4.84 -3.18 -12.46
N PRO A 30 4.77 -2.90 -13.77
CA PRO A 30 3.70 -3.37 -14.64
C PRO A 30 3.56 -4.91 -14.66
N GLY A 31 2.37 -5.40 -14.34
CA GLY A 31 2.02 -6.83 -14.26
C GLY A 31 2.26 -7.46 -12.89
N TYR A 32 2.84 -6.73 -11.94
CA TYR A 32 3.10 -7.23 -10.60
C TYR A 32 1.98 -6.87 -9.63
N SER A 33 1.82 -7.74 -8.63
CA SER A 33 0.71 -7.68 -7.69
C SER A 33 1.19 -7.75 -6.24
N LEU A 34 0.36 -7.18 -5.37
CA LEU A 34 0.36 -7.37 -3.93
C LEU A 34 -0.89 -8.18 -3.56
N GLU A 35 -0.70 -9.32 -2.94
CA GLU A 35 -1.77 -10.17 -2.43
C GLU A 35 -2.08 -9.84 -0.96
N VAL A 36 -3.17 -10.42 -0.45
CA VAL A 36 -3.55 -10.26 0.96
C VAL A 36 -2.40 -10.63 1.88
N GLY A 37 -2.11 -9.75 2.86
CA GLY A 37 -1.05 -9.96 3.86
C GLY A 37 0.36 -9.62 3.38
N GLN A 38 0.59 -9.42 2.08
CA GLN A 38 1.87 -8.91 1.57
C GLN A 38 1.98 -7.41 1.82
N ARG A 39 3.22 -6.91 1.90
CA ARG A 39 3.49 -5.49 2.23
C ARG A 39 4.44 -4.83 1.24
N LEU A 40 4.16 -3.55 0.99
CA LEU A 40 4.98 -2.64 0.16
C LEU A 40 5.47 -1.49 1.04
N TYR A 41 6.78 -1.32 1.20
CA TYR A 41 7.34 -0.36 2.18
C TYR A 41 7.74 0.98 1.55
N SER A 42 7.68 2.06 2.33
CA SER A 42 8.37 3.31 1.99
C SER A 42 9.87 3.14 2.13
N VAL A 43 10.65 4.02 1.50
CA VAL A 43 12.13 4.02 1.62
C VAL A 43 12.60 4.14 3.07
N THR A 44 11.87 4.90 3.89
CA THR A 44 12.19 5.09 5.30
C THR A 44 11.74 3.94 6.19
N HIS A 45 10.93 3.00 5.67
CA HIS A 45 10.24 1.95 6.43
C HIS A 45 9.30 2.45 7.55
N ASP A 46 9.09 3.76 7.66
CA ASP A 46 8.11 4.34 8.58
C ASP A 46 6.67 4.08 8.14
N TYR A 47 6.48 3.74 6.86
CA TYR A 47 5.18 3.45 6.27
C TYR A 47 5.23 2.18 5.43
N TYR A 48 4.08 1.52 5.33
CA TYR A 48 3.89 0.43 4.40
C TYR A 48 2.45 0.41 3.91
N ALA A 49 2.21 -0.16 2.73
CA ALA A 49 0.89 -0.54 2.30
C ALA A 49 0.67 -2.04 2.43
N SER A 50 -0.60 -2.40 2.65
CA SER A 50 -1.06 -3.79 2.75
C SER A 50 -2.46 -3.88 2.13
N LEU A 51 -2.74 -5.01 1.48
CA LEU A 51 -4.11 -5.42 1.22
C LEU A 51 -4.57 -6.28 2.39
N ASP A 52 -5.49 -5.76 3.19
CA ASP A 52 -6.04 -6.46 4.33
C ASP A 52 -6.99 -7.58 3.88
N ALA A 53 -7.18 -8.58 4.75
CA ALA A 53 -8.02 -9.75 4.45
C ALA A 53 -9.50 -9.43 4.21
N ASP A 54 -9.96 -8.26 4.67
CA ASP A 54 -11.31 -7.76 4.40
C ASP A 54 -11.42 -6.99 3.07
N GLY A 55 -10.35 -6.96 2.27
CA GLY A 55 -10.33 -6.37 0.94
C GLY A 55 -10.09 -4.86 0.91
N ASP A 56 -9.61 -4.28 2.01
CA ASP A 56 -9.20 -2.88 2.06
C ASP A 56 -7.70 -2.73 1.76
N PHE A 57 -7.32 -1.86 0.83
CA PHE A 57 -5.92 -1.51 0.62
C PHE A 57 -5.60 -0.26 1.43
N VAL A 58 -4.63 -0.39 2.33
CA VAL A 58 -4.41 0.58 3.41
C VAL A 58 -2.94 0.93 3.49
N ILE A 59 -2.65 2.22 3.70
CA ILE A 59 -1.34 2.68 4.14
C ILE A 59 -1.32 2.73 5.65
N TYR A 60 -0.30 2.12 6.22
CA TYR A 60 -0.02 2.07 7.62
C TYR A 60 1.26 2.83 7.94
N ARG A 61 1.33 3.35 9.17
CA ARG A 61 2.60 3.64 9.83
C ARG A 61 3.20 2.33 10.34
N SER A 62 4.52 2.27 10.50
CA SER A 62 5.27 1.08 10.98
C SER A 62 4.70 0.48 12.28
N ASN A 63 4.15 1.31 13.16
CA ASN A 63 3.51 0.90 14.41
C ASN A 63 2.08 0.33 14.24
N GLY A 64 1.59 0.14 13.01
CA GLY A 64 0.26 -0.39 12.70
C GLY A 64 -0.87 0.63 12.72
N THR A 65 -0.58 1.92 12.89
CA THR A 65 -1.62 2.96 12.78
C THR A 65 -2.12 3.05 11.34
N ARG A 66 -3.44 2.96 11.13
CA ARG A 66 -4.10 3.08 9.82
C ARG A 66 -4.13 4.53 9.33
N GLY A 67 -3.77 4.74 8.07
CA GLY A 67 -3.79 6.03 7.39
C GLY A 67 -4.81 6.07 6.25
N TRP A 68 -4.35 6.49 5.06
CA TRP A 68 -5.18 6.46 3.86
C TRP A 68 -5.57 5.03 3.48
N SER A 69 -6.78 4.88 2.93
CA SER A 69 -7.35 3.59 2.51
C SER A 69 -8.16 3.79 1.21
N THR A 70 -8.28 2.72 0.41
CA THR A 70 -9.16 2.69 -0.76
C THR A 70 -10.64 2.71 -0.40
N GLY A 71 -11.00 2.44 0.86
CA GLY A 71 -12.38 2.40 1.35
C GLY A 71 -13.14 1.18 0.85
N THR A 72 -12.44 0.08 0.56
CA THR A 72 -12.99 -1.12 -0.10
C THR A 72 -13.22 -2.27 0.88
N ARG A 73 -13.30 -1.97 2.17
CA ARG A 73 -13.59 -2.95 3.21
C ARG A 73 -14.89 -3.70 2.93
N GLY A 74 -14.85 -5.03 2.98
CA GLY A 74 -15.97 -5.91 2.67
C GLY A 74 -16.16 -6.22 1.18
N SER A 75 -15.29 -5.69 0.30
CA SER A 75 -15.39 -5.94 -1.14
C SER A 75 -14.93 -7.33 -1.58
N GLY A 76 -14.22 -8.06 -0.72
CA GLY A 76 -13.58 -9.33 -1.07
C GLY A 76 -12.42 -9.16 -2.05
N ALA A 77 -11.81 -7.98 -2.15
CA ALA A 77 -10.58 -7.80 -2.92
C ALA A 77 -9.46 -8.70 -2.35
N VAL A 78 -8.81 -9.47 -3.23
CA VAL A 78 -7.73 -10.42 -2.85
C VAL A 78 -6.39 -10.07 -3.47
N ARG A 79 -6.38 -9.14 -4.42
CA ARG A 79 -5.18 -8.77 -5.17
C ARG A 79 -5.22 -7.30 -5.59
N ALA A 80 -4.10 -6.62 -5.42
CA ALA A 80 -3.87 -5.28 -5.94
C ALA A 80 -2.73 -5.34 -6.97
N THR A 81 -2.97 -4.90 -8.20
CA THR A 81 -2.04 -5.08 -9.33
C THR A 81 -1.72 -3.75 -9.97
N MET A 82 -0.44 -3.48 -10.20
CA MET A 82 -0.02 -2.41 -11.10
C MET A 82 -0.13 -2.93 -12.54
N GLN A 83 -1.24 -2.67 -13.21
CA GLN A 83 -1.55 -3.20 -14.53
C GLN A 83 -0.65 -2.60 -15.62
N ARG A 84 -0.44 -3.36 -16.71
CA ARG A 84 0.39 -2.94 -17.85
C ARG A 84 -0.19 -1.75 -18.62
N ASP A 85 -1.48 -1.49 -18.47
CA ASP A 85 -2.18 -0.34 -19.03
C ASP A 85 -2.04 0.94 -18.17
N GLY A 86 -1.34 0.87 -17.04
CA GLY A 86 -1.00 2.00 -16.20
C GLY A 86 -1.95 2.28 -15.04
N LYS A 87 -2.89 1.38 -14.75
CA LYS A 87 -3.77 1.46 -13.58
C LYS A 87 -3.24 0.63 -12.42
N PHE A 88 -3.28 1.17 -11.21
CA PHE A 88 -3.19 0.35 -10.02
C PHE A 88 -4.61 -0.08 -9.62
N THR A 89 -4.88 -1.39 -9.60
CA THR A 89 -6.23 -1.96 -9.60
C THR A 89 -6.39 -3.01 -8.53
N LEU A 90 -7.44 -2.92 -7.71
CA LEU A 90 -7.89 -3.98 -6.80
C LEU A 90 -8.91 -4.88 -7.50
N VAL A 91 -8.76 -6.19 -7.36
CA VAL A 91 -9.69 -7.19 -7.86
C VAL A 91 -10.09 -8.19 -6.79
N ASN A 92 -11.32 -8.69 -6.88
CA ASN A 92 -11.80 -9.81 -6.06
C ASN A 92 -11.36 -11.17 -6.64
N ALA A 93 -11.68 -12.25 -5.93
CA ALA A 93 -11.32 -13.62 -6.34
C ALA A 93 -11.92 -14.05 -7.68
N ALA A 94 -13.05 -13.44 -8.09
CA ALA A 94 -13.66 -13.65 -9.40
C ALA A 94 -13.01 -12.83 -10.53
N GLY A 95 -11.94 -12.08 -10.22
CA GLY A 95 -11.26 -11.20 -11.17
C GLY A 95 -12.01 -9.89 -11.47
N GLN A 96 -13.09 -9.60 -10.74
CA GLN A 96 -13.85 -8.37 -10.92
C GLN A 96 -13.13 -7.19 -10.27
N ARG A 97 -13.08 -6.07 -10.99
CA ARG A 97 -12.48 -4.83 -10.49
C ARG A 97 -13.33 -4.21 -9.38
N VAL A 98 -12.70 -4.01 -8.23
CA VAL A 98 -13.28 -3.30 -7.08
C VAL A 98 -12.93 -1.82 -7.12
N TRP A 99 -11.67 -1.49 -7.37
CA TRP A 99 -11.18 -0.12 -7.35
C TRP A 99 -10.00 0.04 -8.32
N SER A 100 -9.77 1.25 -8.83
CA SER A 100 -8.58 1.55 -9.64
C SER A 100 -8.20 3.03 -9.59
N THR A 101 -6.91 3.33 -9.70
CA THR A 101 -6.43 4.70 -9.91
C THR A 101 -6.92 5.26 -11.25
N PRO A 102 -7.14 6.59 -11.38
CA PRO A 102 -7.51 7.23 -12.63
C PRO A 102 -6.29 7.47 -13.55
N THR A 103 -5.32 6.56 -13.56
CA THR A 103 -4.07 6.66 -14.33
C THR A 103 -4.10 5.75 -15.56
N ARG A 104 -3.29 6.07 -16.58
CA ARG A 104 -3.20 5.31 -17.83
C ARG A 104 -1.81 5.41 -18.45
N GLY A 105 -1.48 4.45 -19.31
CA GLY A 105 -0.29 4.42 -20.14
C GLY A 105 0.78 3.46 -19.65
N ARG A 106 1.81 3.24 -20.48
CA ARG A 106 2.92 2.33 -20.16
C ARG A 106 3.91 2.98 -19.19
N HIS A 107 4.78 2.17 -18.57
CA HIS A 107 5.85 2.62 -17.67
C HIS A 107 5.38 3.25 -16.36
N ARG A 108 4.21 2.83 -15.86
CA ARG A 108 3.76 3.25 -14.52
C ARG A 108 4.25 2.28 -13.48
N LEU A 109 4.69 2.85 -12.37
CA LEU A 109 5.09 2.16 -11.17
C LEU A 109 4.20 2.63 -10.04
N PHE A 110 3.89 1.72 -9.12
CA PHE A 110 3.17 2.04 -7.90
C PHE A 110 4.08 1.85 -6.69
N GLY A 111 4.06 2.77 -5.73
CA GLY A 111 4.86 2.65 -4.52
C GLY A 111 4.44 3.61 -3.42
N ILE A 112 5.14 3.53 -2.29
CA ILE A 112 4.84 4.31 -1.09
C ILE A 112 5.88 5.41 -0.90
N GLY A 113 5.42 6.66 -0.87
CA GLY A 113 6.28 7.81 -0.59
C GLY A 113 6.66 7.89 0.88
N SER A 114 7.75 8.60 1.18
CA SER A 114 8.30 8.81 2.53
C SER A 114 7.33 9.46 3.52
N TRP A 115 6.23 10.03 3.04
CA TRP A 115 5.19 10.70 3.84
C TRP A 115 3.93 9.84 4.02
N GLY A 116 4.02 8.53 3.74
CA GLY A 116 2.88 7.62 3.82
C GLY A 116 1.82 7.94 2.77
N THR A 117 2.24 8.21 1.54
CA THR A 117 1.37 8.40 0.36
C THR A 117 1.45 7.18 -0.55
N ALA A 118 0.33 6.77 -1.13
CA ALA A 118 0.32 5.86 -2.26
C ALA A 118 0.53 6.68 -3.51
N MET A 119 1.45 6.25 -4.39
CA MET A 119 1.84 7.01 -5.57
C MET A 119 1.80 6.12 -6.80
N VAL A 120 1.27 6.65 -7.89
CA VAL A 120 1.52 6.14 -9.24
C VAL A 120 2.40 7.15 -9.95
N ILE A 121 3.55 6.68 -10.42
CA ILE A 121 4.53 7.52 -11.10
C ILE A 121 4.79 7.01 -12.52
N ASN A 122 5.07 7.94 -13.41
CA ASN A 122 5.56 7.65 -14.76
C ASN A 122 7.09 7.64 -14.76
N ALA A 123 7.65 6.45 -14.96
CA ALA A 123 9.09 6.20 -14.99
C ALA A 123 9.70 6.17 -16.40
N ARG A 124 8.96 6.60 -17.44
CA ARG A 124 9.43 6.52 -18.85
C ARG A 124 10.79 7.20 -19.08
N LYS A 125 11.03 8.34 -18.43
CA LYS A 125 12.28 9.12 -18.59
C LYS A 125 13.35 8.74 -17.57
N TRP A 126 13.02 7.89 -16.61
CA TRP A 126 13.95 7.44 -15.60
C TRP A 126 14.88 6.37 -16.20
N LYS A 127 16.16 6.46 -15.88
CA LYS A 127 17.17 5.47 -16.25
C LYS A 127 17.94 5.08 -14.99
N PRO A 128 17.97 3.79 -14.59
CA PRO A 128 18.76 3.35 -13.44
C PRO A 128 20.25 3.61 -13.69
N ARG A 129 20.95 4.11 -12.68
CA ARG A 129 22.43 4.19 -12.69
C ARG A 129 23.06 2.80 -12.52
N ASP A 130 22.45 1.97 -11.67
CA ASP A 130 22.79 0.57 -11.47
C ASP A 130 21.55 -0.27 -11.82
N LYS A 131 21.70 -1.21 -12.75
CA LYS A 131 20.62 -2.10 -13.18
C LYS A 131 20.15 -3.05 -12.06
N LYS A 132 20.92 -3.18 -10.98
CA LYS A 132 20.60 -4.01 -9.81
C LYS A 132 19.97 -3.24 -8.66
N ALA A 133 19.94 -1.91 -8.70
CA ALA A 133 19.27 -1.11 -7.70
C ALA A 133 17.78 -0.99 -8.05
N GLU A 134 16.92 -1.58 -7.20
CA GLU A 134 15.49 -1.28 -7.22
C GLU A 134 15.28 0.05 -6.47
N PRO A 135 14.78 1.10 -7.14
CA PRO A 135 14.58 2.38 -6.49
C PRO A 135 13.19 2.48 -5.86
N PHE A 136 13.09 3.20 -4.75
CA PHE A 136 11.80 3.66 -4.24
C PHE A 136 11.22 4.79 -5.10
N VAL A 137 9.91 5.01 -5.03
CA VAL A 137 9.21 6.04 -5.83
C VAL A 137 9.78 7.45 -5.64
N ASP A 138 10.24 7.80 -4.44
CA ASP A 138 10.85 9.11 -4.15
C ASP A 138 12.15 9.32 -4.96
N GLU A 139 13.03 8.32 -5.03
CA GLU A 139 14.28 8.42 -5.80
C GLU A 139 14.00 8.56 -7.31
N ILE A 140 12.97 7.88 -7.81
CA ILE A 140 12.57 7.97 -9.22
C ILE A 140 12.04 9.37 -9.53
N LEU A 141 11.21 9.93 -8.65
CA LEU A 141 10.67 11.29 -8.81
C LEU A 141 11.78 12.35 -8.81
N MET A 142 12.79 12.22 -7.94
CA MET A 142 13.97 13.10 -7.96
C MET A 142 14.76 13.02 -9.27
N ARG A 143 14.62 11.94 -10.04
CA ARG A 143 15.40 11.64 -11.24
C ARG A 143 14.56 11.56 -12.51
N ARG A 144 13.78 12.61 -12.78
CA ARG A 144 12.93 12.79 -13.98
C ARG A 144 11.70 11.87 -14.07
N GLY A 145 11.38 11.13 -13.01
CA GLY A 145 10.05 10.57 -12.86
C GLY A 145 9.00 11.67 -12.80
N LYS A 146 7.77 11.36 -13.21
CA LYS A 146 6.64 12.27 -13.05
C LYS A 146 5.60 11.63 -12.14
N LEU A 147 5.06 12.42 -11.22
CA LEU A 147 3.92 12.00 -10.43
C LEU A 147 2.65 12.08 -11.28
N ASP A 148 1.97 10.95 -11.46
CA ASP A 148 0.71 10.89 -12.20
C ASP A 148 -0.50 10.89 -11.26
N TRP A 149 -0.36 10.29 -10.08
CA TRP A 149 -1.41 10.27 -9.04
C TRP A 149 -0.79 10.07 -7.66
N GLN A 150 -1.39 10.68 -6.64
CA GLN A 150 -1.07 10.42 -5.24
C GLN A 150 -2.32 10.40 -4.37
N SER A 151 -2.31 9.60 -3.31
CA SER A 151 -3.28 9.70 -2.22
C SER A 151 -3.04 10.94 -1.35
N THR A 152 -3.95 11.20 -0.41
CA THR A 152 -3.63 12.10 0.71
C THR A 152 -2.51 11.49 1.56
N ALA A 153 -1.63 12.34 2.10
CA ALA A 153 -0.54 11.92 2.97
C ALA A 153 -1.06 11.49 4.34
N PHE A 154 -0.32 10.59 5.00
CA PHE A 154 -0.72 9.98 6.26
C PHE A 154 -1.03 11.04 7.35
N ASP A 155 -0.15 12.04 7.49
CA ASP A 155 -0.27 13.06 8.53
C ASP A 155 -1.17 14.25 8.14
N SER A 156 -1.92 14.15 7.03
CA SER A 156 -2.84 15.21 6.62
C SER A 156 -3.91 15.47 7.69
N PRO A 157 -4.36 16.74 7.90
CA PRO A 157 -5.39 17.06 8.90
C PRO A 157 -6.68 16.23 8.78
N ALA A 158 -7.08 15.89 7.56
CA ALA A 158 -8.24 15.03 7.31
C ALA A 158 -8.10 13.64 7.95
N ILE A 159 -6.92 13.01 7.83
CA ILE A 159 -6.64 11.69 8.40
C ILE A 159 -6.52 11.79 9.92
N ARG A 160 -5.84 12.82 10.44
CA ARG A 160 -5.69 13.03 11.89
C ARG A 160 -7.03 13.21 12.61
N ARG A 161 -7.97 13.95 12.01
CA ARG A 161 -9.34 14.10 12.54
C ARG A 161 -10.09 12.76 12.56
N GLY A 162 -9.99 11.98 11.48
CA GLY A 162 -10.59 10.64 11.43
C GLY A 162 -10.05 9.70 12.52
N GLN A 163 -8.74 9.72 12.75
CA GLN A 163 -8.10 8.93 13.81
C GLN A 163 -8.49 9.37 15.22
N ALA A 164 -8.62 10.67 15.48
CA ALA A 164 -9.06 11.19 16.78
C ALA A 164 -10.48 10.71 17.11
N GLY A 165 -11.42 10.87 16.18
CA GLY A 165 -12.80 10.40 16.36
C GLY A 165 -12.90 8.88 16.60
N ALA A 166 -12.08 8.08 15.90
CA ALA A 166 -12.03 6.64 16.11
C ALA A 166 -11.52 6.25 17.51
N LYS A 167 -10.51 6.97 18.03
CA LYS A 167 -9.98 6.75 19.39
C LYS A 167 -11.03 7.08 20.46
N ASP A 168 -11.75 8.18 20.28
CA ASP A 168 -12.81 8.59 21.19
C ASP A 168 -13.96 7.57 21.22
N ALA A 169 -14.38 7.09 20.04
CA ALA A 169 -15.38 6.03 19.90
C ALA A 169 -14.95 4.72 20.57
N ALA A 170 -13.69 4.30 20.39
CA ALA A 170 -13.14 3.10 21.02
C ALA A 170 -13.11 3.21 22.56
N LYS A 171 -12.72 4.37 23.09
CA LYS A 171 -12.74 4.65 24.54
C LYS A 171 -14.16 4.58 25.10
N ALA A 172 -15.13 5.16 24.40
CA ALA A 172 -16.54 5.11 24.78
C ALA A 172 -17.09 3.67 24.77
N ALA A 173 -16.77 2.86 23.76
CA ALA A 173 -17.17 1.45 23.69
C ALA A 173 -16.59 0.62 24.84
N LYS A 174 -15.31 0.81 25.18
CA LYS A 174 -14.67 0.14 26.33
C LYS A 174 -15.35 0.50 27.65
N SER A 175 -15.70 1.79 27.84
CA SER A 175 -16.44 2.26 29.02
C SER A 175 -17.83 1.62 29.13
N LYS A 176 -18.59 1.57 28.03
CA LYS A 176 -19.91 0.91 27.98
C LYS A 176 -19.83 -0.59 28.32
N ARG A 177 -18.81 -1.31 27.81
CA ARG A 177 -18.58 -2.72 28.12
C ARG A 177 -18.30 -2.93 29.61
N LEU A 178 -17.47 -2.07 30.21
CA LEU A 178 -17.13 -2.15 31.64
C LEU A 178 -18.35 -1.87 32.53
N ARG A 179 -19.21 -0.92 32.14
CA ARG A 179 -20.47 -0.64 32.85
C ARG A 179 -21.43 -1.83 32.80
N ARG A 180 -21.60 -2.46 31.63
CA ARG A 180 -22.46 -3.67 31.49
C ARG A 180 -21.96 -4.85 32.32
N GLN A 181 -20.64 -5.02 32.47
CA GLN A 181 -20.06 -6.06 33.32
C GLN A 181 -20.27 -5.81 34.82
N ARG A 182 -20.49 -4.57 35.25
CA ARG A 182 -20.74 -4.21 36.66
C ARG A 182 -22.20 -4.28 37.08
N THR A 183 -23.15 -4.24 36.14
CA THR A 183 -24.60 -4.24 36.41
C THR A 183 -25.26 -5.59 36.16
N GLY A 184 -24.47 -6.66 35.97
CA GLY A 184 -24.95 -8.00 35.62
C GLY A 184 -24.94 -9.00 36.79
N HIS A 185 -25.18 -8.53 38.01
CA HIS A 185 -25.45 -9.35 39.19
C HIS A 185 -26.84 -9.02 39.73
#